data_AF-A0A060XWS4-F1
#
_entry.id   AF-A0A060XWS4-F1
#
_cell.length_a   1.000
_cell.length_b   1.000
_cell.length_c   1.000
_cell.angle_alpha   90.00
_cell.angle_beta   90.00
_cell.angle_gamma   90.00
#
_symmetry.space_group_name_H-M   'P 1'
#
loop_
_entity.id
_entity.type
_entity.pdbx_description
1 polymer ?
#
loop_
_entity_poly.entity_id
_entity_poly.type
_entity_poly.pdbx_seq_one_letter_code
_entity_poly.pdbx_strand_id
1 'polypeptide(L)'
;MSTMVYPRSEEALERLTQDEIVLNTKTVMQGLETLRGEHAQLLTSLLDCTQPPAAQEKSGLLRKSLEAIDLGLGEAQVIIALSGHLSAVESEKQKLRAQVRRLCQENQWLRDELAGTQHKLQRSEQSVAQLEEEKKHLEFMNKIKKFDDDVSQSEEKAAGETSKDSLDDLFPNDDDQGQGMMMID
;
A
#
# COMPACT_ATOMS: atom_id res chain seq x y z
N MET A 1 -24.96 -9.80 -7.47
CA MET A 1 -24.01 -10.85 -7.92
C MET A 1 -24.39 -12.13 -7.20
N SER A 2 -24.81 -13.19 -7.90
CA SER A 2 -25.25 -14.42 -7.24
C SER A 2 -24.07 -15.30 -6.85
N THR A 3 -23.80 -15.41 -5.55
CA THR A 3 -22.93 -16.47 -5.01
C THR A 3 -23.64 -17.81 -5.16
N MET A 4 -23.15 -18.66 -6.07
CA MET A 4 -23.66 -20.01 -6.23
C MET A 4 -23.27 -20.84 -4.98
N VAL A 5 -24.22 -21.03 -4.07
CA VAL A 5 -24.04 -21.94 -2.92
C VAL A 5 -24.25 -23.35 -3.45
N TYR A 6 -23.15 -24.09 -3.67
CA TYR A 6 -23.24 -25.51 -3.99
C TYR A 6 -23.86 -26.26 -2.79
N PRO A 7 -24.91 -27.08 -3.00
CA PRO A 7 -25.46 -27.89 -1.94
C PRO A 7 -24.41 -28.90 -1.45
N ARG A 8 -24.21 -28.93 -0.13
CA ARG A 8 -23.25 -29.80 0.56
C ARG A 8 -23.82 -31.22 0.67
N SER A 9 -24.01 -31.89 -0.47
CA SER A 9 -24.47 -33.27 -0.57
C SER A 9 -23.32 -34.22 -0.90
N GLU A 10 -22.38 -34.34 0.04
CA GLU A 10 -21.59 -35.56 0.17
C GLU A 10 -21.90 -36.14 1.53
N GLU A 11 -22.54 -37.30 1.49
CA GLU A 11 -22.78 -38.17 2.63
C GLU A 11 -21.44 -38.47 3.32
N ALA A 12 -21.48 -38.75 4.63
CA ALA A 12 -20.30 -39.02 5.43
C ALA A 12 -19.71 -40.41 5.16
N LEU A 13 -19.32 -40.67 3.92
CA LEU A 13 -18.21 -41.55 3.63
C LEU A 13 -17.00 -40.93 4.35
N GLU A 14 -16.32 -41.69 5.21
CA GLU A 14 -15.11 -41.22 5.90
C GLU A 14 -14.06 -40.85 4.85
N ARG A 15 -13.97 -39.55 4.56
CA ARG A 15 -13.02 -39.02 3.60
C ARG A 15 -11.63 -39.09 4.21
N LEU A 16 -10.92 -40.18 3.87
CA LEU A 16 -9.49 -40.34 4.10
C LEU A 16 -8.78 -39.03 3.75
N THR A 17 -8.07 -38.49 4.73
CA THR A 17 -7.23 -37.32 4.55
C THR A 17 -6.08 -37.61 3.60
N GLN A 18 -5.49 -36.57 3.02
CA GLN A 18 -4.33 -36.73 2.14
C GLN A 18 -3.17 -37.48 2.83
N ASP A 19 -2.96 -37.24 4.12
CA ASP A 19 -1.94 -37.91 4.92
C ASP A 19 -2.27 -39.40 5.17
N GLU A 20 -3.53 -39.74 5.45
CA GLU A 20 -3.98 -41.13 5.58
C GLU A 20 -3.88 -41.89 4.24
N ILE A 21 -4.22 -41.24 3.11
CA ILE A 21 -4.03 -41.82 1.78
C ILE A 21 -2.55 -42.12 1.56
N VAL A 22 -1.64 -41.16 1.78
CA VAL A 22 -0.20 -41.37 1.62
C VAL A 22 0.34 -42.44 2.56
N LEU A 23 -0.13 -42.50 3.81
CA LEU A 23 0.27 -43.51 4.79
C LEU A 23 -0.18 -44.91 4.34
N ASN A 24 -1.45 -45.06 3.93
CA ASN A 24 -1.99 -46.31 3.43
C ASN A 24 -1.30 -46.76 2.14
N THR A 25 -1.04 -45.85 1.20
CA THR A 25 -0.26 -46.15 -0.02
C THR A 25 1.15 -46.63 0.30
N LYS A 26 1.85 -46.03 1.27
CA LYS A 26 3.17 -46.50 1.72
C LYS A 26 3.12 -47.91 2.33
N THR A 27 2.11 -48.21 3.14
CA THR A 27 1.90 -49.55 3.71
C THR A 27 1.64 -50.59 2.62
N VAL A 28 0.78 -50.28 1.64
CA VAL A 28 0.52 -51.14 0.49
C VAL A 28 1.79 -51.36 -0.35
N MET A 29 2.58 -50.31 -0.57
CA MET A 29 3.85 -50.38 -1.31
C MET A 29 4.85 -51.33 -0.64
N GLN A 30 5.02 -51.26 0.68
CA GLN A 30 5.88 -52.19 1.44
C GLN A 30 5.37 -53.65 1.38
N GLY A 31 4.05 -53.85 1.42
CA GLY A 31 3.43 -55.17 1.24
C GLY A 31 3.68 -55.74 -0.15
N LEU A 32 3.55 -54.91 -1.19
CA LEU A 32 3.83 -55.27 -2.59
C LEU A 32 5.32 -55.57 -2.83
N GLU A 33 6.24 -54.81 -2.24
CA GLU A 33 7.69 -55.10 -2.32
C GLU A 33 8.04 -56.46 -1.69
N THR A 34 7.41 -56.78 -0.55
CA THR A 34 7.56 -58.07 0.13
C THR A 34 7.02 -59.21 -0.74
N LEU A 35 5.79 -59.09 -1.24
CA LEU A 35 5.14 -60.07 -2.10
C LEU A 35 5.90 -60.29 -3.42
N ARG A 36 6.48 -59.23 -4.00
CA ARG A 36 7.37 -59.33 -5.16
C ARG A 36 8.60 -60.20 -4.85
N GLY A 37 9.20 -60.01 -3.68
CA GLY A 37 10.33 -60.81 -3.21
C GLY A 37 9.98 -62.29 -3.07
N GLU A 38 8.84 -62.60 -2.45
CA GLU A 38 8.32 -63.96 -2.32
C GLU A 38 8.02 -64.60 -3.69
N HIS A 39 7.34 -63.88 -4.59
CA HIS A 39 7.04 -64.37 -5.94
C HIS A 39 8.31 -64.57 -6.78
N ALA A 40 9.34 -63.74 -6.64
CA ALA A 40 10.63 -63.94 -7.30
C ALA A 40 11.38 -65.17 -6.76
N GLN A 41 11.38 -65.40 -5.44
CA GLN A 41 11.98 -66.59 -4.83
C GLN A 41 11.26 -67.88 -5.24
N LEU A 42 9.92 -67.86 -5.26
CA LEU A 42 9.09 -68.95 -5.74
C LEU A 42 9.35 -69.23 -7.22
N LEU A 43 9.49 -68.20 -8.06
CA LEU A 43 9.76 -68.36 -9.50
C LEU A 43 11.11 -69.07 -9.73
N THR A 44 12.16 -68.63 -9.03
CA THR A 44 13.49 -69.26 -9.08
C THR A 44 13.43 -70.73 -8.67
N SER A 45 12.82 -71.01 -7.51
CA SER A 45 12.63 -72.38 -7.00
C SER A 45 11.84 -73.29 -7.95
N LEU A 46 10.94 -72.72 -8.75
CA LEU A 46 10.13 -73.44 -9.74
C LEU A 46 10.90 -73.75 -11.02
N LEU A 47 11.83 -72.87 -11.42
CA LEU A 47 12.70 -73.04 -12.58
C LEU A 47 13.80 -74.10 -12.32
N ASP A 48 14.25 -74.23 -11.07
CA ASP A 48 15.22 -75.25 -10.66
C ASP A 48 14.61 -76.68 -10.59
N CYS A 49 13.30 -76.84 -10.80
CA CYS A 49 12.58 -78.09 -10.58
C CYS A 49 12.26 -78.83 -11.89
N THR A 50 12.64 -80.12 -11.98
CA THR A 50 12.71 -80.89 -13.25
C THR A 50 11.37 -81.46 -13.78
N GLN A 51 10.22 -80.88 -13.41
CA GLN A 51 8.87 -81.37 -13.75
C GLN A 51 8.20 -80.52 -14.86
N PRO A 52 8.29 -80.87 -16.16
CA PRO A 52 8.16 -79.87 -17.23
C PRO A 52 6.78 -79.20 -17.37
N PRO A 53 5.64 -79.91 -17.53
CA PRO A 53 4.40 -79.27 -17.98
C PRO A 53 3.79 -78.35 -16.91
N ALA A 54 3.69 -78.84 -15.68
CA ALA A 54 3.07 -78.11 -14.57
C ALA A 54 3.97 -77.01 -14.01
N ALA A 55 5.30 -77.12 -14.13
CA ALA A 55 6.21 -76.04 -13.76
C ALA A 55 6.11 -74.87 -14.75
N GLN A 56 6.01 -75.15 -16.05
CA GLN A 56 5.94 -74.11 -17.08
C GLN A 56 4.69 -73.22 -16.92
N GLU A 57 3.51 -73.80 -16.72
CA GLU A 57 2.26 -73.03 -16.50
C GLU A 57 2.34 -72.14 -15.24
N LYS A 58 2.77 -72.71 -14.11
CA LYS A 58 2.94 -71.98 -12.84
C LYS A 58 3.97 -70.86 -12.95
N SER A 59 5.07 -71.07 -13.68
CA SER A 59 6.07 -70.02 -13.93
C SER A 59 5.50 -68.86 -14.78
N GLY A 60 4.56 -69.15 -15.69
CA GLY A 60 3.85 -68.15 -16.48
C GLY A 60 2.90 -67.30 -15.65
N LEU A 61 2.16 -67.94 -14.73
CA LEU A 61 1.30 -67.26 -13.74
C LEU A 61 2.11 -66.35 -12.82
N LEU A 62 3.24 -66.82 -12.28
CA LEU A 62 4.10 -66.01 -11.41
C LEU A 62 4.70 -64.80 -12.12
N ARG A 63 5.13 -64.94 -13.37
CA ARG A 63 5.66 -63.82 -14.16
C ARG A 63 4.61 -62.73 -14.39
N LYS A 64 3.38 -63.10 -14.77
CA LYS A 64 2.25 -62.16 -14.87
C LYS A 64 1.93 -61.50 -13.53
N SER A 65 2.05 -62.24 -12.43
CA SER A 65 1.84 -61.67 -11.10
C SER A 65 2.94 -60.68 -10.71
N LEU A 66 4.19 -60.91 -11.09
CA LEU A 66 5.29 -59.95 -10.88
C LEU A 66 5.06 -58.67 -11.69
N GLU A 67 4.68 -58.79 -12.97
CA GLU A 67 4.31 -57.65 -13.83
C GLU A 67 3.18 -56.81 -13.20
N ALA A 68 2.15 -57.45 -12.63
CA ALA A 68 1.05 -56.77 -11.94
C ALA A 68 1.50 -56.09 -10.62
N ILE A 69 2.42 -56.70 -9.87
CA ILE A 69 2.97 -56.11 -8.64
C ILE A 69 3.84 -54.90 -8.97
N ASP A 70 4.73 -54.98 -9.97
CA ASP A 70 5.57 -53.86 -10.39
C ASP A 70 4.74 -52.70 -10.97
N LEU A 71 3.63 -52.98 -11.66
CA LEU A 71 2.66 -51.95 -12.05
C LEU A 71 2.04 -51.25 -10.83
N GLY A 72 1.54 -52.02 -9.86
CA GLY A 72 0.94 -51.46 -8.63
C GLY A 72 1.94 -50.66 -7.77
N LEU A 73 3.22 -51.05 -7.76
CA LEU A 73 4.30 -50.26 -7.15
C LEU A 73 4.51 -48.93 -7.88
N GLY A 74 4.49 -48.94 -9.21
CA GLY A 74 4.54 -47.72 -10.03
C GLY A 74 3.38 -46.78 -9.76
N GLU A 75 2.15 -47.30 -9.69
CA GLU A 75 0.95 -46.54 -9.36
C GLU A 75 1.00 -45.93 -7.95
N ALA A 76 1.43 -46.71 -6.95
CA ALA A 76 1.64 -46.24 -5.58
C ALA A 76 2.66 -45.08 -5.52
N GLN A 77 3.76 -45.20 -6.27
CA GLN A 77 4.79 -44.16 -6.35
C GLN A 77 4.26 -42.87 -7.01
N VAL A 78 3.39 -42.98 -8.03
CA VAL A 78 2.71 -41.84 -8.66
C VAL A 78 1.75 -41.15 -7.67
N ILE A 79 0.97 -41.89 -6.89
CA ILE A 79 0.07 -41.33 -5.87
C ILE A 79 0.85 -40.50 -4.83
N ILE A 80 1.98 -41.02 -4.35
CA ILE A 80 2.84 -40.31 -3.37
C ILE A 80 3.44 -39.03 -4.00
N ALA A 81 3.92 -39.10 -5.25
CA ALA A 81 4.49 -37.94 -5.94
C ALA A 81 3.42 -36.86 -6.21
N LEU A 82 2.24 -37.26 -6.67
CA LEU A 82 1.09 -36.36 -6.92
C LEU A 82 0.65 -35.64 -5.64
N SER A 83 0.60 -36.36 -4.52
CA SER A 83 0.31 -35.79 -3.20
C SER A 83 1.32 -34.69 -2.83
N GLY A 84 2.63 -34.96 -2.97
CA GLY A 84 3.67 -33.95 -2.73
C GLY A 84 3.56 -32.72 -3.64
N HIS A 85 3.26 -32.93 -4.93
CA HIS A 85 3.04 -31.83 -5.88
C HIS A 85 1.81 -30.99 -5.52
N LEU A 86 0.71 -31.61 -5.10
CA LEU A 86 -0.51 -30.90 -4.71
C LEU A 86 -0.24 -29.99 -3.50
N SER A 87 0.38 -30.51 -2.44
CA SER A 87 0.73 -29.70 -1.25
C SER A 87 1.69 -28.55 -1.56
N ALA A 88 2.62 -28.74 -2.50
CA ALA A 88 3.51 -27.67 -2.96
C ALA A 88 2.72 -26.52 -3.63
N VAL A 89 1.85 -26.85 -4.59
CA VAL A 89 0.97 -25.91 -5.30
C VAL A 89 0.01 -25.19 -4.34
N GLU A 90 -0.55 -25.89 -3.36
CA GLU A 90 -1.41 -25.28 -2.35
C GLU A 90 -0.64 -24.31 -1.44
N SER A 91 0.59 -24.64 -1.07
CA SER A 91 1.46 -23.73 -0.31
C SER A 91 1.78 -22.45 -1.10
N GLU A 92 2.03 -22.57 -2.40
CA GLU A 92 2.32 -21.43 -3.29
C GLU A 92 1.08 -20.54 -3.47
N LYS A 93 -0.07 -21.14 -3.76
CA LYS A 93 -1.39 -20.48 -3.79
C LYS A 93 -1.66 -19.69 -2.51
N GLN A 94 -1.30 -20.22 -1.34
CA GLN A 94 -1.49 -19.52 -0.07
C GLN A 94 -0.47 -18.38 0.15
N LYS A 95 0.79 -18.54 -0.29
CA LYS A 95 1.80 -17.46 -0.31
C LYS A 95 1.35 -16.30 -1.21
N LEU A 96 0.93 -16.58 -2.44
CA LEU A 96 0.42 -15.58 -3.39
C LEU A 96 -0.81 -14.86 -2.83
N ARG A 97 -1.76 -15.57 -2.20
CA ARG A 97 -2.90 -14.95 -1.51
C ARG A 97 -2.49 -14.02 -0.37
N ALA A 98 -1.44 -14.35 0.38
CA ALA A 98 -0.91 -13.47 1.42
C ALA A 98 -0.23 -12.22 0.82
N GLN A 99 0.52 -12.39 -0.27
CA GLN A 99 1.16 -11.29 -1.00
C GLN A 99 0.13 -10.31 -1.58
N VAL A 100 -0.96 -10.81 -2.20
CA VAL A 100 -2.07 -9.97 -2.67
C VAL A 100 -2.66 -9.15 -1.53
N ARG A 101 -2.95 -9.76 -0.36
CA ARG A 101 -3.45 -9.01 0.81
C ARG A 101 -2.48 -7.91 1.26
N ARG A 102 -1.18 -8.20 1.34
CA ARG A 102 -0.14 -7.21 1.66
C ARG A 102 -0.11 -6.06 0.65
N LEU A 103 -0.10 -6.37 -0.65
CA LEU A 103 -0.07 -5.36 -1.70
C LEU A 103 -1.33 -4.48 -1.70
N CYS A 104 -2.50 -5.03 -1.38
CA CYS A 104 -3.72 -4.23 -1.21
C CYS A 104 -3.62 -3.28 0.00
N GLN A 105 -3.07 -3.73 1.12
CA GLN A 105 -2.83 -2.87 2.30
C GLN A 105 -1.82 -1.76 2.01
N GLU A 106 -0.72 -2.09 1.33
CA GLU A 106 0.32 -1.14 0.90
C GLU A 106 -0.23 -0.11 -0.08
N ASN A 107 -1.05 -0.53 -1.06
CA ASN A 107 -1.74 0.38 -1.97
C ASN A 107 -2.72 1.31 -1.25
N GLN A 108 -3.44 0.82 -0.23
CA GLN A 108 -4.33 1.66 0.57
C GLN A 108 -3.52 2.69 1.37
N TRP A 109 -2.48 2.24 2.06
CA TRP A 109 -1.60 3.12 2.83
C TRP A 109 -0.95 4.22 1.97
N LEU A 110 -0.48 3.88 0.76
CA LEU A 110 0.06 4.87 -0.19
C LEU A 110 -0.99 5.88 -0.68
N ARG A 111 -2.26 5.48 -0.82
CA ARG A 111 -3.37 6.41 -1.15
C ARG A 111 -3.65 7.36 -0.01
N ASP A 112 -3.63 6.86 1.22
CA ASP A 112 -3.88 7.65 2.43
C ASP A 112 -2.73 8.66 2.68
N GLU A 113 -1.47 8.26 2.48
CA GLU A 113 -0.31 9.15 2.58
C GLU A 113 -0.28 10.21 1.46
N LEU A 114 -0.67 9.85 0.24
CA LEU A 114 -0.82 10.80 -0.87
C LEU A 114 -1.91 11.84 -0.55
N ALA A 115 -3.09 11.41 -0.07
CA ALA A 115 -4.17 12.31 0.32
C ALA A 115 -3.75 13.23 1.48
N GLY A 116 -3.02 12.69 2.47
CA GLY A 116 -2.45 13.47 3.57
C GLY A 116 -1.43 14.52 3.09
N THR A 117 -0.62 14.19 2.09
CA THR A 117 0.34 15.12 1.48
C THR A 117 -0.36 16.21 0.65
N GLN A 118 -1.34 15.84 -0.18
CA GLN A 118 -2.16 16.79 -0.94
C GLN A 118 -2.87 17.80 -0.03
N HIS A 119 -3.42 17.33 1.09
CA HIS A 119 -4.08 18.22 2.04
C HIS A 119 -3.11 19.17 2.77
N LYS A 120 -1.87 18.73 3.08
CA LYS A 120 -0.82 19.62 3.60
C LYS A 120 -0.43 20.69 2.57
N LEU A 121 -0.28 20.30 1.29
CA LEU A 121 0.02 21.22 0.19
C LEU A 121 -1.07 22.29 0.05
N GLN A 122 -2.35 21.88 -0.01
CA GLN A 122 -3.49 22.79 -0.14
C GLN A 122 -3.54 23.85 0.98
N ARG A 123 -3.26 23.46 2.23
CA ARG A 123 -3.17 24.43 3.34
C ARG A 123 -1.98 25.39 3.17
N SER A 124 -0.84 24.90 2.68
CA SER A 124 0.33 25.75 2.41
C SER A 124 0.02 26.76 1.31
N GLU A 125 -0.66 26.35 0.24
CA GLU A 125 -1.09 27.24 -0.85
C GLU A 125 -2.07 28.32 -0.36
N GLN A 126 -3.04 27.95 0.48
CA GLN A 126 -3.96 28.90 1.13
C GLN A 126 -3.22 29.91 2.00
N SER A 127 -2.25 29.45 2.81
CA SER A 127 -1.44 30.33 3.66
C SER A 127 -0.55 31.28 2.85
N VAL A 128 0.04 30.82 1.74
CA VAL A 128 0.80 31.67 0.81
C VAL A 128 -0.09 32.74 0.20
N ALA A 129 -1.29 32.41 -0.27
CA ALA A 129 -2.23 33.37 -0.84
C ALA A 129 -2.64 34.46 0.18
N GLN A 130 -2.90 34.08 1.44
CA GLN A 130 -3.17 35.03 2.53
C GLN A 130 -1.99 35.96 2.79
N LEU A 131 -0.77 35.41 2.94
CA LEU A 131 0.44 36.20 3.17
C LEU A 131 0.78 37.13 2.00
N GLU A 132 0.45 36.75 0.76
CA GLU A 132 0.59 37.63 -0.40
C GLU A 132 -0.41 38.81 -0.38
N GLU A 133 -1.63 38.60 0.10
CA GLU A 133 -2.63 39.68 0.27
C GLU A 133 -2.23 40.62 1.41
N GLU A 134 -1.86 40.08 2.58
CA GLU A 134 -1.34 40.85 3.71
C GLU A 134 -0.12 41.69 3.32
N LYS A 135 0.82 41.09 2.57
CA LYS A 135 1.99 41.81 2.02
C LYS A 135 1.56 42.96 1.11
N LYS A 136 0.65 42.75 0.16
CA LYS A 136 0.14 43.82 -0.74
C LYS A 136 -0.53 44.94 0.06
N HIS A 137 -1.30 44.59 1.10
CA HIS A 137 -1.93 45.55 1.99
C HIS A 137 -0.91 46.37 2.79
N LEU A 138 0.10 45.73 3.37
CA LEU A 138 1.18 46.39 4.10
C LEU A 138 2.03 47.29 3.18
N GLU A 139 2.31 46.88 1.95
CA GLU A 139 2.98 47.70 0.92
C GLU A 139 2.15 48.93 0.55
N PHE A 140 0.83 48.80 0.43
CA PHE A 140 -0.08 49.93 0.19
C PHE A 140 -0.08 50.92 1.37
N MET A 141 -0.20 50.42 2.61
CA MET A 141 -0.13 51.27 3.81
C MET A 141 1.22 51.96 3.98
N ASN A 142 2.32 51.32 3.54
CA ASN A 142 3.64 51.96 3.50
C ASN A 142 3.71 53.11 2.48
N LYS A 143 3.02 52.99 1.33
CA LYS A 143 2.97 54.05 0.32
C LYS A 143 2.16 55.26 0.80
N ILE A 144 1.04 55.04 1.49
CA ILE A 144 0.25 56.13 2.09
C ILE A 144 1.13 56.92 3.07
N LYS A 145 1.74 56.24 4.06
CA LYS A 145 2.60 56.91 5.06
C LYS A 145 3.71 57.75 4.42
N LYS A 146 4.38 57.20 3.40
CA LYS A 146 5.42 57.95 2.67
C LYS A 146 4.88 59.18 1.95
N PHE A 147 3.68 59.10 1.37
CA PHE A 147 3.04 60.25 0.73
C PHE A 147 2.67 61.32 1.76
N ASP A 148 2.13 60.92 2.92
CA ASP A 148 1.82 61.85 4.02
C ASP A 148 3.10 62.51 4.59
N ASP A 149 4.19 61.73 4.74
CA ASP A 149 5.51 62.22 5.14
C ASP A 149 6.11 63.20 4.10
N ASP A 150 6.01 62.88 2.80
CA ASP A 150 6.50 63.71 1.69
C ASP A 150 5.71 65.03 1.57
N VAL A 151 4.39 65.00 1.75
CA VAL A 151 3.52 66.20 1.80
C VAL A 151 3.93 67.07 2.98
N SER A 152 4.06 66.49 4.18
CA SER A 152 4.45 67.22 5.40
C SER A 152 5.81 67.92 5.23
N GLN A 153 6.81 67.25 4.65
CA GLN A 153 8.12 67.83 4.35
C GLN A 153 8.09 68.92 3.26
N SER A 154 7.12 68.86 2.35
CA SER A 154 6.94 69.88 1.31
C SER A 154 6.27 71.14 1.89
N GLU A 155 5.29 70.96 2.78
CA GLU A 155 4.65 72.04 3.53
C GLU A 155 5.63 72.73 4.49
N GLU A 156 6.47 72.00 5.22
CA GLU A 156 7.54 72.58 6.05
C GLU A 156 8.55 73.41 5.25
N LYS A 157 8.90 72.98 4.03
CA LYS A 157 9.80 73.75 3.14
C LYS A 157 9.14 75.01 2.59
N ALA A 158 7.88 74.93 2.17
CA ALA A 158 7.11 76.09 1.70
C ALA A 158 6.87 77.11 2.84
N ALA A 159 6.64 76.64 4.07
CA ALA A 159 6.58 77.49 5.26
C ALA A 159 7.95 78.12 5.59
N GLY A 160 9.05 77.38 5.41
CA GLY A 160 10.41 77.87 5.63
C GLY A 160 10.86 78.97 4.66
N GLU A 161 10.42 78.93 3.39
CA GLU A 161 10.72 79.97 2.40
C GLU A 161 9.83 81.21 2.57
N THR A 162 8.58 81.06 3.01
CA THR A 162 7.65 82.19 3.21
C THR A 162 7.83 82.92 4.55
N SER A 163 8.33 82.25 5.59
CA SER A 163 8.42 82.82 6.95
C SER A 163 9.59 83.80 7.19
N LYS A 164 10.42 84.10 6.17
CA LYS A 164 11.63 84.94 6.34
C LYS A 164 11.46 86.41 5.91
N ASP A 165 10.35 86.76 5.27
CA ASP A 165 10.18 88.07 4.59
C ASP A 165 8.85 88.78 4.92
N SER A 166 8.10 88.33 5.94
CA SER A 166 6.70 88.76 6.18
C SER A 166 6.33 89.06 7.64
N LEU A 167 7.29 89.30 8.55
CA LEU A 167 7.02 89.42 10.00
C LEU A 167 7.41 90.75 10.66
N ASP A 168 7.94 91.74 9.92
CA ASP A 168 8.60 92.92 10.53
C ASP A 168 7.80 94.24 10.46
N ASP A 169 6.57 94.27 9.93
CA ASP A 169 5.84 95.52 9.64
C ASP A 169 4.32 95.47 9.90
N LEU A 170 3.91 95.14 11.14
CA LEU A 170 2.49 95.10 11.55
C LEU A 170 2.16 95.83 12.88
N PHE A 171 3.05 96.70 13.36
CA PHE A 171 2.75 97.58 14.50
C PHE A 171 3.09 99.05 14.17
N PRO A 172 2.14 99.81 13.58
CA PRO A 172 2.27 101.25 13.42
C PRO A 172 2.32 101.91 14.81
N ASN A 173 3.47 102.46 15.16
CA ASN A 173 3.67 103.22 16.37
C ASN A 173 3.72 104.71 16.02
N ASP A 174 2.60 105.42 16.19
CA ASP A 174 2.57 106.89 16.16
C ASP A 174 1.60 107.42 17.22
N ASP A 175 2.18 108.11 18.21
CA ASP A 175 1.47 108.79 19.29
C ASP A 175 1.03 110.20 18.88
N ASP A 176 -0.18 110.56 19.35
CA ASP A 176 -0.55 111.86 19.92
C ASP A 176 -0.32 113.18 19.13
N GLN A 177 -1.43 113.84 18.77
CA GLN A 177 -1.66 115.23 19.21
C GLN A 177 -3.13 115.68 19.04
N GLY A 178 -3.72 116.21 20.11
CA GLY A 178 -5.13 116.62 20.16
C GLY A 178 -5.39 118.13 20.00
N GLN A 179 -6.68 118.48 20.00
CA GLN A 179 -7.18 119.84 20.25
C GLN A 179 -8.42 119.77 21.17
N GLY A 180 -8.32 120.38 22.36
CA GLY A 180 -9.49 120.85 23.12
C GLY A 180 -10.04 122.15 22.52
N MET A 181 -10.98 122.88 23.11
CA MET A 181 -11.61 122.81 24.44
C MET A 181 -12.86 123.73 24.42
N MET A 182 -13.90 123.40 25.21
CA MET A 182 -14.70 124.26 26.13
C MET A 182 -16.19 123.81 26.18
N MET A 183 -16.81 123.57 27.35
CA MET A 183 -17.17 124.51 28.45
C MET A 183 -18.06 125.65 27.91
N ILE A 184 -19.22 126.07 28.43
CA ILE A 184 -19.94 125.97 29.71
C ILE A 184 -21.45 126.01 29.36
N ASP A 185 -22.40 125.50 30.17
CA ASP A 185 -22.32 124.99 31.54
C ASP A 185 -22.71 123.50 31.59
#